data_AF-A0A2D8YU97-F1
#
_entry.id   AF-A0A2D8YU97-F1
#
_cell.length_a   1.000
_cell.length_b   1.000
_cell.length_c   1.000
_cell.angle_alpha   90.00
_cell.angle_beta   90.00
_cell.angle_gamma   90.00
#
_symmetry.space_group_name_H-M   'P 1'
#
loop_
_entity.id
_entity.type
_entity.pdbx_description
1 polymer ?
#
loop_
_entity_poly.entity_id
_entity_poly.type
_entity_poly.pdbx_seq_one_letter_code
_entity_poly.pdbx_strand_id
1 'polypeptide(L)'
;MAAGLKNLIRLHEWTVDERRRELGLHIRHLNELDQRVRDLEAELKREQALAGAGDMGITFGAYYNLFRYRRAHLDEKIRAKEREILEARDILSQAYMELKKYQVADEIRRREIALEDARREQAELDELGLQLYRRQSARRQAVRQKAVRSTG
;
A
#
# COMPACT_ATOMS: atom_id res chain seq x y z
N MET A 1 -15.58 19.07 6.32
CA MET A 1 -14.44 18.32 6.91
C MET A 1 -14.25 16.91 6.34
N ALA A 2 -15.29 16.08 6.14
CA ALA A 2 -15.14 14.70 5.61
C ALA A 2 -14.51 14.60 4.21
N ALA A 3 -14.77 15.57 3.32
CA ALA A 3 -14.14 15.63 2.00
C ALA A 3 -12.62 15.82 2.07
N GLY A 4 -12.11 16.50 3.10
CA GLY A 4 -10.67 16.75 3.27
C GLY A 4 -9.88 15.47 3.56
N LEU A 5 -10.40 14.60 4.44
CA LEU A 5 -9.72 13.35 4.80
C LEU A 5 -9.67 12.36 3.64
N LYS A 6 -10.76 12.23 2.87
CA LYS A 6 -10.78 11.39 1.66
C LYS A 6 -9.79 11.88 0.60
N ASN A 7 -9.64 13.20 0.46
CA ASN A 7 -8.64 13.76 -0.46
C ASN A 7 -7.21 13.50 0.01
N LEU A 8 -6.95 13.59 1.32
CA LEU A 8 -5.64 13.22 1.89
C LEU A 8 -5.32 11.74 1.65
N ILE A 9 -6.28 10.84 1.87
CA ILE A 9 -6.09 9.40 1.58
C ILE A 9 -5.68 9.19 0.13
N ARG A 10 -6.40 9.79 -0.84
CA ARG A 10 -6.06 9.69 -2.27
C ARG A 10 -4.68 10.24 -2.59
N LEU A 11 -4.30 11.36 -1.98
CA LEU A 11 -2.96 11.93 -2.14
C LEU A 11 -1.88 10.97 -1.67
N HIS A 12 -2.09 10.32 -0.52
CA HIS A 12 -1.14 9.35 0.03
C HIS A 12 -1.13 8.02 -0.74
N GLU A 13 -2.27 7.57 -1.28
CA GLU A 13 -2.32 6.44 -2.22
C GLU A 13 -1.47 6.72 -3.47
N TRP A 14 -1.66 7.90 -4.08
CA TRP A 14 -0.85 8.32 -5.22
C TRP A 14 0.64 8.40 -4.87
N THR A 15 0.97 8.92 -3.69
CA THR A 15 2.35 8.98 -3.18
C THR A 15 2.96 7.58 -3.06
N VAL A 16 2.23 6.62 -2.49
CA VAL A 16 2.68 5.22 -2.40
C VAL A 16 2.93 4.62 -3.78
N ASP A 17 2.02 4.87 -4.73
CA ASP A 17 2.17 4.37 -6.10
C ASP A 17 3.38 4.99 -6.82
N GLU A 18 3.66 6.27 -6.58
CA GLU A 18 4.86 6.91 -7.11
C GLU A 18 6.14 6.29 -6.52
N ARG A 19 6.20 6.09 -5.20
CA ARG A 19 7.36 5.43 -4.55
C ARG A 19 7.54 3.99 -5.00
N ARG A 20 6.46 3.25 -5.27
CA ARG A 20 6.52 1.91 -5.88
C ARG A 20 7.13 1.96 -7.28
N ARG A 21 6.75 2.94 -8.10
CA ARG A 21 7.30 3.10 -9.46
C ARG A 21 8.78 3.45 -9.43
N GLU A 22 9.18 4.36 -8.54
CA GLU A 22 10.59 4.71 -8.30
C GLU A 22 11.41 3.48 -7.89
N LEU A 23 10.95 2.72 -6.88
CA LEU A 23 11.61 1.46 -6.49
C LEU A 23 11.73 0.48 -7.67
N GLY A 24 10.67 0.36 -8.48
CA GLY A 24 10.68 -0.47 -9.69
C GLY A 24 11.71 -0.01 -10.73
N LEU A 25 11.95 1.30 -10.87
CA LEU A 25 13.01 1.84 -11.73
C LEU A 25 14.40 1.45 -11.23
N HIS A 26 14.66 1.57 -9.92
CA HIS A 26 15.96 1.17 -9.35
C HIS A 26 16.22 -0.33 -9.52
N ILE A 27 15.22 -1.18 -9.28
CA ILE A 27 15.34 -2.64 -9.49
C ILE A 27 15.62 -2.97 -10.95
N ARG A 28 14.94 -2.31 -11.91
CA ARG A 28 15.24 -2.51 -13.34
C ARG A 28 16.68 -2.15 -13.67
N HIS A 29 17.17 -1.02 -13.18
CA HIS A 29 18.56 -0.61 -13.41
C HIS A 29 19.57 -1.60 -12.78
N LEU A 30 19.28 -2.15 -11.60
CA LEU A 30 20.11 -3.22 -11.03
C LEU A 30 20.18 -4.44 -11.96
N ASN A 31 19.03 -4.90 -12.46
CA ASN A 31 18.98 -6.03 -13.39
C ASN A 31 19.77 -5.76 -14.68
N GLU A 32 19.75 -4.52 -15.19
CA GLU A 32 20.56 -4.12 -16.36
C GLU A 32 22.07 -4.19 -16.06
N LEU A 33 22.50 -3.80 -14.85
CA LEU A 33 23.89 -3.93 -14.43
C LEU A 33 24.32 -5.39 -14.31
N ASP A 34 23.47 -6.24 -13.74
CA ASP A 34 23.71 -7.69 -13.66
C ASP A 34 23.80 -8.34 -15.04
N GLN A 35 22.96 -7.89 -15.99
CA GLN A 35 23.04 -8.38 -17.35
C GLN A 35 24.37 -7.97 -18.01
N ARG A 36 24.82 -6.73 -17.83
CA ARG A 36 26.13 -6.27 -18.34
C ARG A 36 27.29 -7.07 -17.75
N VAL A 37 27.18 -7.46 -16.48
CA VAL A 37 28.12 -8.37 -15.82
C VAL A 37 28.19 -9.71 -16.54
N ARG A 38 27.05 -10.33 -16.83
CA ARG A 38 26.98 -11.62 -17.54
C ARG A 38 27.52 -11.53 -18.96
N ASP A 39 27.22 -10.44 -19.66
CA ASP A 39 27.71 -10.20 -21.01
C ASP A 39 29.24 -10.05 -21.03
N LEU A 40 29.81 -9.33 -20.05
CA LEU A 40 31.25 -9.17 -19.87
C LEU A 40 31.94 -10.51 -19.54
N GLU A 41 31.34 -11.36 -18.71
CA GLU A 41 31.84 -12.71 -18.43
C GLU A 41 31.80 -13.63 -19.66
N ALA A 42 30.74 -13.51 -20.48
CA ALA A 42 30.64 -14.25 -21.73
C ALA A 42 31.69 -13.78 -22.76
N GLU A 43 32.00 -12.48 -22.78
CA GLU A 43 33.08 -11.91 -23.59
C GLU A 43 34.44 -12.49 -23.18
N LEU A 44 34.76 -12.50 -21.89
CA LEU A 44 36.00 -13.09 -21.38
C LEU A 44 36.18 -14.55 -21.80
N LYS A 45 35.12 -15.37 -21.74
CA LYS A 45 35.18 -16.77 -22.16
C LYS A 45 35.51 -16.93 -23.65
N ARG A 46 34.97 -16.05 -24.50
CA ARG A 46 35.30 -16.05 -25.94
C ARG A 46 36.76 -15.69 -26.17
N GLU A 47 37.25 -14.64 -25.52
CA GLU A 47 38.65 -14.22 -25.62
C GLU A 47 39.62 -15.28 -25.10
N GLN A 48 39.27 -15.97 -24.01
CA GLN A 48 40.07 -17.08 -23.48
C GLN A 48 40.14 -18.26 -24.45
N ALA A 49 39.03 -18.60 -25.11
CA ALA A 49 39.00 -19.67 -26.11
C ALA A 49 39.87 -19.33 -27.34
N LEU A 50 39.85 -18.07 -27.79
CA LEU A 50 40.69 -17.60 -28.89
C LEU A 50 42.18 -17.62 -28.53
N ALA A 51 42.53 -17.17 -27.32
CA ALA A 51 43.91 -17.18 -26.84
C ALA A 51 44.46 -18.60 -26.63
N GLY A 52 43.61 -19.56 -26.22
CA GLY A 52 44.02 -20.97 -26.09
C GLY A 52 44.20 -21.70 -27.42
N ALA A 53 43.64 -21.18 -28.52
CA ALA A 53 43.72 -21.76 -29.85
C ALA A 53 44.90 -21.23 -30.71
N GLY A 54 45.68 -20.27 -30.20
CA GLY A 54 46.83 -19.68 -30.92
C GLY A 54 47.90 -19.12 -29.98
N ASP A 55 48.98 -18.55 -30.51
CA ASP A 55 50.13 -18.03 -29.74
C ASP A 55 49.93 -16.57 -29.27
N MET A 56 48.73 -16.26 -28.77
CA MET A 56 48.28 -14.90 -28.41
C MET A 56 48.24 -14.66 -26.89
N GLY A 57 49.13 -15.33 -26.13
CA GLY A 57 49.12 -15.25 -24.65
C GLY A 57 49.36 -13.84 -24.07
N ILE A 58 50.20 -13.03 -24.72
CA ILE A 58 50.54 -11.66 -24.26
C ILE A 58 49.34 -10.71 -24.43
N THR A 59 48.58 -10.83 -25.53
CA THR A 59 47.42 -9.98 -25.80
C THR A 59 46.25 -10.29 -24.87
N PHE A 60 46.07 -11.56 -24.51
CA PHE A 60 45.08 -11.99 -23.52
C PHE A 60 45.35 -11.42 -22.12
N GLY A 61 46.62 -11.32 -21.69
CA GLY A 61 46.98 -10.73 -20.41
C GLY A 61 46.54 -9.26 -20.28
N ALA A 62 46.70 -8.46 -21.34
CA ALA A 62 46.22 -7.08 -21.38
C ALA A 62 44.68 -7.01 -21.33
N TYR A 63 44.00 -7.87 -22.10
CA TYR A 63 42.54 -7.98 -22.08
C TYR A 63 42.02 -8.34 -20.68
N TYR A 64 42.62 -9.33 -20.02
CA TYR A 64 42.20 -9.77 -18.69
C TYR A 64 42.29 -8.64 -17.65
N ASN A 65 43.34 -7.81 -17.71
CA ASN A 65 43.45 -6.64 -16.82
C ASN A 65 42.33 -5.63 -17.07
N LEU A 66 41.99 -5.36 -18.34
CA LEU A 66 40.85 -4.50 -18.70
C LEU A 66 39.51 -5.10 -18.24
N PHE A 67 39.30 -6.41 -18.41
CA PHE A 67 38.14 -7.13 -17.90
C PHE A 67 38.01 -6.95 -16.38
N ARG A 68 39.08 -7.17 -15.61
CA ARG A 68 39.06 -7.01 -14.15
C ARG A 68 38.68 -5.60 -13.73
N TYR A 69 39.24 -4.59 -14.41
CA TYR A 69 38.89 -3.19 -14.15
C TYR A 69 37.40 -2.92 -14.43
N ARG A 70 36.89 -3.33 -15.60
CA ARG A 70 35.48 -3.16 -15.97
C ARG A 70 34.55 -3.88 -15.00
N ARG A 71 34.92 -5.09 -14.57
CA ARG A 71 34.14 -5.87 -13.62
C ARG A 71 34.07 -5.19 -12.25
N ALA A 72 35.22 -4.78 -11.70
CA ALA A 72 35.26 -4.08 -10.42
C ALA A 72 34.38 -2.82 -10.41
N HIS A 73 34.39 -2.06 -11.51
CA HIS A 73 33.56 -0.87 -11.67
C HIS A 73 32.06 -1.20 -11.80
N LEU A 74 31.67 -2.29 -12.47
CA LEU A 74 30.29 -2.76 -12.47
C LEU A 74 29.83 -3.21 -11.07
N ASP A 75 30.68 -3.92 -10.33
CA ASP A 75 30.38 -4.36 -8.96
C ASP A 75 30.22 -3.19 -7.99
N GLU A 76 30.97 -2.10 -8.18
CA GLU A 76 30.79 -0.86 -7.41
C GLU A 76 29.43 -0.22 -7.71
N LYS A 77 29.06 -0.14 -8.99
CA LYS A 77 27.75 0.40 -9.41
C LYS A 77 26.59 -0.44 -8.89
N ILE A 78 26.72 -1.77 -8.91
CA ILE A 78 25.74 -2.70 -8.36
C ILE A 78 25.56 -2.42 -6.86
N ARG A 79 26.66 -2.40 -6.10
CA ARG A 79 26.60 -2.11 -4.66
C ARG A 79 26.00 -0.75 -4.33
N ALA A 80 26.29 0.27 -5.14
CA ALA A 80 25.65 1.58 -5.00
C ALA A 80 24.15 1.50 -5.26
N LYS A 81 23.74 0.80 -6.33
CA LYS A 81 22.33 0.64 -6.69
C LYS A 81 21.55 -0.16 -5.65
N GLU A 82 22.15 -1.20 -5.07
CA GLU A 82 21.56 -1.98 -3.98
C GLU A 82 21.27 -1.10 -2.75
N ARG A 83 22.16 -0.17 -2.40
CA ARG A 83 21.92 0.80 -1.31
C ARG A 83 20.75 1.73 -1.63
N GLU A 84 20.70 2.28 -2.85
CA GLU A 84 19.56 3.10 -3.28
C GLU A 84 18.23 2.33 -3.24
N ILE A 85 18.24 1.03 -3.58
CA ILE A 85 17.05 0.17 -3.49
C ILE A 85 16.62 0.02 -2.02
N LEU A 86 17.55 -0.17 -1.09
CA LEU A 86 17.23 -0.26 0.33
C LEU A 86 16.62 1.05 0.84
N GLU A 87 17.18 2.20 0.45
CA GLU A 87 16.64 3.52 0.79
C GLU A 87 15.25 3.73 0.18
N ALA A 88 15.05 3.41 -1.09
CA ALA A 88 13.75 3.51 -1.76
C ALA A 88 12.69 2.60 -1.12
N ARG A 89 13.09 1.41 -0.62
CA ARG A 89 12.20 0.52 0.14
C ARG A 89 11.78 1.12 1.47
N ASP A 90 12.70 1.78 2.18
CA ASP A 90 12.38 2.45 3.44
C ASP A 90 11.42 3.62 3.21
N ILE A 91 11.70 4.47 2.22
CA ILE A 91 10.83 5.59 1.81
C ILE A 91 9.42 5.07 1.46
N LEU A 92 9.33 3.98 0.68
CA LEU A 92 8.06 3.36 0.35
C LEU A 92 7.32 2.85 1.61
N SER A 93 8.03 2.21 2.54
CA SER A 93 7.46 1.76 3.81
C SER A 93 6.88 2.93 4.63
N GLN A 94 7.62 4.04 4.74
CA GLN A 94 7.16 5.25 5.41
C GLN A 94 5.91 5.83 4.74
N ALA A 95 5.84 5.84 3.40
CA ALA A 95 4.66 6.29 2.67
C ALA A 95 3.42 5.42 2.97
N TYR A 96 3.57 4.11 3.09
CA TYR A 96 2.47 3.24 3.51
C TYR A 96 2.02 3.48 4.95
N MET A 97 2.96 3.74 5.87
CA MET A 97 2.63 4.04 7.26
C MET A 97 1.79 5.33 7.35
N GLU A 98 2.17 6.37 6.61
CA GLU A 98 1.40 7.61 6.53
C GLU A 98 0.02 7.37 5.92
N LEU A 99 -0.08 6.63 4.80
CA LEU A 99 -1.38 6.27 4.23
C LEU A 99 -2.26 5.54 5.25
N LYS A 100 -1.69 4.56 5.97
CA LYS A 100 -2.43 3.76 6.94
C LYS A 100 -2.98 4.59 8.09
N LYS A 101 -2.21 5.59 8.55
CA LYS A 101 -2.66 6.54 9.58
C LYS A 101 -3.95 7.25 9.17
N TYR A 102 -4.03 7.77 7.95
CA TYR A 102 -5.25 8.43 7.45
C TYR A 102 -6.41 7.45 7.24
N GLN A 103 -6.13 6.24 6.76
CA GLN A 103 -7.16 5.21 6.62
C GLN A 103 -7.79 4.83 7.96
N VAL A 104 -6.98 4.64 9.00
CA VAL A 104 -7.46 4.35 10.37
C VAL A 104 -8.27 5.52 10.93
N ALA A 105 -7.82 6.75 10.72
CA ALA A 105 -8.57 7.93 11.14
C ALA A 105 -9.95 8.02 10.46
N ASP A 106 -10.04 7.68 9.16
CA ASP A 106 -11.33 7.65 8.44
C ASP A 106 -12.22 6.51 8.91
N GLU A 107 -11.65 5.35 9.22
CA GLU A 107 -12.38 4.21 9.78
C GLU A 107 -13.02 4.53 11.13
N ILE A 108 -12.24 5.11 12.07
CA ILE A 108 -12.74 5.54 13.38
C ILE A 108 -13.88 6.54 13.21
N ARG A 109 -13.69 7.55 12.37
CA ARG A 109 -14.71 8.57 12.08
C ARG A 109 -16.00 7.94 11.54
N ARG A 110 -15.90 7.03 10.56
CA ARG A 110 -17.07 6.37 9.97
C ARG A 110 -17.81 5.54 11.02
N ARG A 111 -17.07 4.88 11.92
CA ARG A 111 -17.65 4.11 13.02
C ARG A 111 -18.40 5.00 14.01
N GLU A 112 -17.83 6.15 14.37
CA GLU A 112 -18.50 7.13 15.25
C GLU A 112 -19.82 7.64 14.63
N ILE A 113 -19.80 8.01 13.35
CA ILE A 113 -21.00 8.46 12.64
C ILE A 113 -22.05 7.35 12.61
N ALA A 114 -21.66 6.11 12.26
CA ALA A 114 -22.60 4.98 12.24
C ALA A 114 -23.21 4.69 13.61
N LEU A 115 -22.44 4.84 14.69
CA LEU A 115 -22.95 4.69 16.06
C LEU A 115 -23.92 5.81 16.43
N GLU A 116 -23.65 7.05 16.02
CA GLU A 116 -24.54 8.18 16.25
C GLU A 116 -25.87 8.01 15.49
N ASP A 117 -25.80 7.61 14.22
CA ASP A 117 -26.97 7.36 13.39
C ASP A 117 -27.82 6.21 13.97
N ALA A 118 -27.19 5.10 14.38
CA ALA A 118 -27.89 3.98 15.02
C ALA A 118 -28.55 4.39 16.36
N ARG A 119 -27.91 5.27 17.14
CA ARG A 119 -28.50 5.81 18.37
C ARG A 119 -29.72 6.69 18.09
N ARG A 120 -29.66 7.53 17.04
CA ARG A 120 -30.79 8.37 16.62
C ARG A 120 -31.96 7.52 16.14
N GLU A 121 -31.70 6.54 15.29
CA GLU A 121 -32.72 5.60 14.80
C GLU A 121 -33.39 4.83 15.94
N GLN A 122 -32.60 4.33 16.90
CA GLN A 122 -33.15 3.65 18.07
C GLN A 122 -34.05 4.57 18.92
N ALA A 123 -33.64 5.82 19.15
CA ALA A 123 -34.44 6.78 19.90
C ALA A 123 -35.77 7.10 19.20
N GLU A 124 -35.77 7.26 17.88
CA GLU A 124 -36.99 7.47 17.09
C GLU A 124 -37.93 6.26 17.16
N LEU A 125 -37.39 5.03 17.07
CA LEU A 125 -38.18 3.80 17.19
C LEU A 125 -38.78 3.64 18.61
N ASP A 126 -38.03 3.97 19.65
CA ASP A 126 -38.50 3.92 21.04
C ASP A 126 -39.63 4.93 21.26
N GLU A 127 -39.51 6.16 20.73
CA GLU A 127 -40.57 7.17 20.79
C GLU A 127 -41.85 6.70 20.09
N LEU A 128 -41.74 6.13 18.88
CA LEU A 128 -42.87 5.56 18.15
C LEU A 128 -43.51 4.41 18.94
N GLY A 129 -42.71 3.52 19.52
CA GLY A 129 -43.17 2.43 20.39
C GLY A 129 -43.98 2.94 21.58
N LEU A 130 -43.49 3.97 22.28
CA LEU A 130 -44.19 4.60 23.40
C LEU A 130 -45.49 5.28 22.96
N GLN A 131 -45.52 5.93 21.79
CA GLN A 131 -46.74 6.52 21.25
C GLN A 131 -47.80 5.47 20.91
N LEU A 132 -47.39 4.38 20.26
CA LEU A 132 -48.28 3.26 19.92
C LEU A 132 -48.85 2.59 21.18
N TYR A 133 -48.00 2.34 22.18
CA TYR A 133 -48.42 1.78 23.47
C TYR A 133 -49.42 2.68 24.20
N ARG A 134 -49.16 3.99 24.25
CA ARG A 134 -50.08 4.99 24.83
C ARG A 134 -51.45 4.98 24.13
N ARG A 135 -51.46 4.97 22.79
CA ARG A 135 -52.71 4.89 22.00
C ARG A 135 -53.48 3.59 22.27
N GLN A 136 -52.80 2.45 22.34
CA GLN A 136 -53.44 1.17 22.59
C GLN A 136 -54.00 1.10 24.02
N SER A 137 -53.26 1.59 25.00
CA SER A 137 -53.68 1.63 26.41
C SER A 137 -54.91 2.52 26.60
N ALA A 138 -54.94 3.71 25.97
CA ALA A 138 -56.10 4.59 25.97
C ALA A 138 -57.33 3.92 25.33
N ARG A 139 -57.15 3.23 24.19
CA ARG A 139 -58.24 2.43 23.57
C ARG A 139 -58.77 1.34 24.49
N ARG A 140 -57.89 0.57 25.15
CA ARG A 140 -58.27 -0.49 26.09
C ARG A 140 -59.05 0.07 27.29
N GLN A 141 -58.60 1.20 27.85
CA GLN A 141 -59.31 1.88 28.93
C GLN A 141 -60.70 2.37 28.51
N ALA A 142 -60.82 2.96 27.31
CA ALA A 142 -62.11 3.43 26.79
C ALA A 142 -63.11 2.28 26.59
N VAL A 143 -62.67 1.14 26.04
CA VAL A 143 -63.51 -0.07 25.91
C VAL A 143 -63.97 -0.57 27.28
N ARG A 144 -63.06 -0.62 28.26
CA ARG A 144 -63.37 -1.08 29.62
C ARG A 144 -64.38 -0.16 30.32
N GLN A 145 -64.25 1.16 30.19
CA GLN A 145 -65.23 2.12 30.73
C GLN A 145 -66.60 2.00 30.08
N LYS A 146 -66.66 1.75 28.76
CA LYS A 146 -67.91 1.60 28.02
C LYS A 146 -68.68 0.33 28.44
N ALA A 147 -67.97 -0.76 28.72
CA ALA A 147 -68.55 -1.99 29.24
C ALA A 147 -69.11 -1.83 30.67
N VAL A 148 -68.41 -1.09 31.54
CA VAL A 148 -68.92 -0.81 32.91
C VAL A 148 -70.21 0.02 32.87
N ARG A 149 -70.32 0.98 31.94
CA ARG A 149 -71.53 1.82 31.80
C ARG A 149 -72.72 1.12 31.14
N SER A 150 -72.55 -0.02 30.49
CA SER A 150 -73.66 -0.78 29.88
C SER A 150 -74.23 -1.88 30.79
N THR A 151 -73.61 -2.10 31.96
CA THR A 151 -73.97 -3.20 32.88
C THR A 151 -74.56 -2.70 34.20
N GLY A 152 -74.74 -1.38 34.35
CA GLY A 152 -75.48 -0.74 35.44
C GLY A 152 -76.54 0.18 34.86
#